data_AF-D0NL76-F1
#
_entry.id   AF-D0NL76-F1
#
_cell.length_a   1.000
_cell.length_b   1.000
_cell.length_c   1.000
_cell.angle_alpha   90.00
_cell.angle_beta   90.00
_cell.angle_gamma   90.00
#
_symmetry.space_group_name_H-M   'P 1'
#
loop_
_entity.id
_entity.type
_entity.pdbx_description
1 polymer ?
#
loop_
_entity_poly.entity_id
_entity_poly.type
_entity_poly.pdbx_seq_one_letter_code
_entity_poly.pdbx_strand_id
1 'polypeptide(L)'
;MVRQLGISGILLCVLPWTATSSLISLHSQSRTTPTTTRTGVECTKVGGFFSAVVRLCICEPCHVCEFKKNSLTCGYKEHKELDASDGSDLTVDQPLLAPTDWFLTKEEITASRNGSTRGDMATYTTGNDVTTYTVTKEFFDAAFTDLSSTKEGDRVMLTGWGTDLIPFQPDVDGGNQSQLLDVVEGIIQRGGSFHALIWANILEKSQNIKTRDDINDIPASVTTGKKPLFVFDDRVPTITSTHHQIEGSGSTPCGLRWWDRHHFRSLGYDLPQ
;
A
#
# COMPACT_ATOMS: atom_id res chain seq x y z
N MET A 1 -47.62 -39.17 -5.94
CA MET A 1 -48.61 -38.08 -5.89
C MET A 1 -48.20 -37.03 -6.90
N VAL A 2 -49.19 -36.58 -7.68
CA VAL A 2 -49.10 -35.71 -8.86
C VAL A 2 -49.59 -34.32 -8.47
N ARG A 3 -49.05 -33.28 -9.16
CA ARG A 3 -49.48 -31.86 -9.21
C ARG A 3 -49.09 -31.01 -7.97
N GLN A 4 -48.70 -29.74 -8.08
CA GLN A 4 -49.08 -28.74 -9.09
C GLN A 4 -48.07 -27.56 -9.13
N LEU A 5 -47.83 -27.05 -10.34
CA LEU A 5 -47.24 -25.75 -10.64
C LEU A 5 -48.17 -24.60 -10.20
N GLY A 6 -47.59 -23.50 -9.73
CA GLY A 6 -48.28 -22.22 -9.50
C GLY A 6 -47.29 -21.06 -9.63
N ILE A 7 -47.55 -20.20 -10.61
CA ILE A 7 -46.73 -19.11 -11.13
C ILE A 7 -47.08 -17.77 -10.44
N SER A 8 -46.12 -16.85 -10.47
CA SER A 8 -46.24 -15.38 -10.51
C SER A 8 -46.41 -14.56 -9.23
N GLY A 9 -45.55 -13.55 -9.15
CA GLY A 9 -45.68 -12.35 -8.33
C GLY A 9 -44.54 -11.37 -8.55
N ILE A 10 -44.32 -10.90 -9.79
CA ILE A 10 -43.46 -9.74 -10.06
C ILE A 10 -44.28 -8.49 -9.75
N LEU A 11 -43.92 -7.80 -8.66
CA LEU A 11 -44.51 -6.52 -8.30
C LEU A 11 -43.79 -5.41 -9.08
N LEU A 12 -44.41 -4.99 -10.18
CA LEU A 12 -44.08 -3.75 -10.91
C LEU A 12 -44.64 -2.57 -10.11
N CYS A 13 -43.77 -1.75 -9.52
CA CYS A 13 -44.15 -0.43 -9.03
C CYS A 13 -44.37 0.50 -10.24
N VAL A 14 -45.65 0.77 -10.52
CA VAL A 14 -46.11 1.83 -11.42
C VAL A 14 -46.22 3.11 -10.58
N LEU A 15 -45.44 4.15 -10.92
CA LEU A 15 -45.67 5.50 -10.41
C LEU A 15 -46.42 6.32 -11.48
N PRO A 16 -47.45 7.09 -11.10
CA PRO A 16 -48.24 7.88 -12.03
C PRO A 16 -47.50 9.14 -12.47
N TRP A 17 -47.41 9.34 -13.79
CA TRP A 17 -47.07 10.61 -14.41
C TRP A 17 -48.12 11.66 -14.06
N THR A 18 -47.70 12.75 -13.42
CA THR A 18 -48.37 14.05 -13.52
C THR A 18 -47.39 15.02 -14.18
N ALA A 19 -47.79 15.51 -15.35
CA ALA A 19 -47.00 16.45 -16.13
C ALA A 19 -47.26 17.88 -15.62
N THR A 20 -46.33 18.44 -14.86
CA THR A 20 -46.23 19.89 -14.65
C THR A 20 -45.06 20.41 -15.48
N SER A 21 -45.38 21.09 -16.58
CA SER A 21 -44.42 21.84 -17.38
C SER A 21 -43.84 22.98 -16.54
N SER A 22 -42.61 22.82 -16.06
CA SER A 22 -41.78 23.92 -15.58
C SER A 22 -40.78 24.24 -16.68
N LEU A 23 -40.94 25.41 -17.31
CA LEU A 23 -39.97 25.98 -18.22
C LEU A 23 -38.67 26.25 -17.44
N ILE A 24 -37.70 25.35 -17.55
CA ILE A 24 -36.35 25.58 -17.06
C ILE A 24 -35.69 26.53 -18.06
N SER A 25 -35.61 27.80 -17.67
CA SER A 25 -34.79 28.79 -18.35
C SER A 25 -33.33 28.35 -18.26
N LEU A 26 -32.75 27.88 -19.37
CA LEU A 26 -31.32 27.65 -19.52
C LEU A 26 -30.61 29.01 -19.43
N HIS A 27 -30.33 29.47 -18.21
CA HIS A 27 -29.28 30.45 -18.00
C HIS A 27 -27.95 29.75 -18.21
N SER A 28 -27.39 29.92 -19.41
CA SER A 28 -25.98 29.71 -19.68
C SER A 28 -25.18 30.65 -18.78
N GLN A 29 -24.92 30.24 -17.54
CA GLN A 29 -23.90 30.88 -16.72
C GLN A 29 -22.55 30.50 -17.33
N SER A 30 -22.02 31.42 -18.12
CA SER A 30 -20.62 31.47 -18.50
C SER A 30 -19.80 31.52 -17.22
N ARG A 31 -19.42 30.34 -16.70
CA ARG A 31 -18.56 30.23 -15.52
C ARG A 31 -17.17 30.67 -15.97
N THR A 32 -16.86 31.93 -15.74
CA THR A 32 -15.51 32.48 -15.88
C THR A 32 -14.60 31.67 -14.98
N THR A 33 -13.72 30.87 -15.58
CA THR A 33 -12.71 30.12 -14.85
C THR A 33 -11.79 31.14 -14.19
N PRO A 34 -11.68 31.19 -12.85
CA PRO A 34 -10.70 32.04 -12.22
C PRO A 34 -9.32 31.59 -12.69
N THR A 35 -8.53 32.51 -13.23
CA THR A 35 -7.12 32.29 -13.54
C THR A 35 -6.38 32.12 -12.22
N THR A 36 -6.28 30.88 -11.73
CA THR A 36 -5.50 30.55 -10.54
C THR A 36 -4.05 30.92 -10.82
N THR A 37 -3.63 32.07 -10.32
CA THR A 37 -2.25 32.53 -10.42
C THR A 37 -1.49 31.79 -9.32
N ARG A 38 -0.76 30.73 -9.68
CA ARG A 38 0.20 30.10 -8.75
C ARG A 38 1.20 31.17 -8.32
N THR A 39 1.13 31.60 -7.07
CA THR A 39 2.06 32.59 -6.51
C THR A 39 3.42 31.93 -6.31
N GLY A 40 4.48 32.52 -6.86
CA GLY A 40 5.87 32.17 -6.53
C GLY A 40 6.74 31.55 -7.63
N VAL A 41 6.25 31.40 -8.87
CA VAL A 41 7.10 30.97 -10.01
C VAL A 41 7.14 32.07 -11.07
N GLU A 42 8.35 32.44 -11.52
CA GLU A 42 8.56 33.37 -12.62
C GLU A 42 9.02 32.60 -13.86
N CYS A 43 8.20 32.59 -14.92
CA CYS A 43 8.52 31.90 -16.16
C CYS A 43 9.44 32.76 -17.03
N THR A 44 10.70 32.35 -17.17
CA THR A 44 11.71 33.08 -17.97
C THR A 44 12.20 32.27 -19.15
N LYS A 45 12.74 32.94 -20.18
CA LYS A 45 13.34 32.25 -21.33
C LYS A 45 14.69 31.68 -20.92
N VAL A 46 14.90 30.41 -21.25
CA VAL A 46 16.21 29.78 -21.11
C VAL A 46 17.18 30.49 -22.06
N GLY A 47 18.28 31.01 -21.52
CA GLY A 47 19.22 31.85 -22.27
C GLY A 47 19.93 31.08 -23.39
N GLY A 48 19.81 31.57 -24.63
CA GLY A 48 20.54 31.05 -25.79
C GLY A 48 20.04 29.70 -26.32
N PHE A 49 20.24 29.48 -27.62
CA PHE A 49 19.80 28.26 -28.32
C PHE A 49 20.37 26.97 -27.73
N PHE A 50 21.65 26.98 -27.34
CA PHE A 50 22.32 25.80 -26.79
C PHE A 50 21.71 25.32 -25.45
N SER A 51 21.34 26.26 -24.58
CA SER A 51 20.73 25.93 -23.28
C SER A 51 19.32 25.36 -23.44
N ALA A 52 18.56 25.85 -24.41
CA ALA A 52 17.24 25.31 -24.73
C ALA A 52 17.29 23.88 -25.27
N VAL A 53 18.32 23.55 -26.08
CA VAL A 53 18.55 22.19 -26.60
C VAL A 53 18.98 21.23 -25.50
N VAL A 54 19.91 21.62 -24.63
CA VAL A 54 20.38 20.78 -23.52
C VAL A 54 19.27 20.50 -22.50
N ARG A 55 18.43 21.51 -22.21
CA ARG A 55 17.34 21.38 -21.23
C ARG A 55 16.03 20.88 -21.84
N LEU A 56 16.00 20.63 -23.15
CA LEU A 56 14.81 20.23 -23.92
C LEU A 56 13.60 21.14 -23.71
N CYS A 57 13.84 22.42 -23.39
CA CYS A 57 12.78 23.37 -23.02
C CYS A 57 13.21 24.82 -23.32
N ILE A 58 12.25 25.66 -23.74
CA ILE A 58 12.50 27.08 -24.06
C ILE A 58 12.31 27.99 -22.82
N CYS A 59 11.53 27.53 -21.85
CA CYS A 59 11.13 28.31 -20.69
C CYS A 59 11.47 27.57 -19.40
N GLU A 60 12.00 28.31 -18.41
CA GLU A 60 12.38 27.82 -17.09
C GLU A 60 11.37 28.29 -16.04
N PRO A 61 11.00 27.44 -15.06
CA PRO A 61 11.35 26.02 -14.92
C PRO A 61 10.63 25.11 -15.95
N CYS A 62 11.36 24.20 -16.60
CA CYS A 62 10.86 23.40 -17.72
C CYS A 62 9.61 22.55 -17.41
N HIS A 63 9.42 22.16 -16.15
CA HIS A 63 8.29 21.33 -15.71
C HIS A 63 7.00 22.15 -15.48
N VAL A 64 7.08 23.47 -15.34
CA VAL A 64 5.94 24.36 -15.02
C VAL A 64 5.65 25.37 -16.13
N CYS A 65 6.66 25.78 -16.90
CA CYS A 65 6.54 26.85 -17.89
C CYS A 65 6.60 26.33 -19.34
N GLU A 66 5.86 26.98 -20.23
CA GLU A 66 5.88 26.75 -21.68
C GLU A 66 6.02 28.05 -22.47
N PHE A 67 6.48 27.91 -23.71
CA PHE A 67 6.55 29.02 -24.64
C PHE A 67 5.19 29.25 -25.30
N LYS A 68 4.54 30.37 -24.98
CA LYS A 68 3.26 30.77 -25.55
C LYS A 68 3.50 31.43 -26.90
N LYS A 69 3.26 30.68 -27.99
CA LYS A 69 3.50 31.17 -29.36
C LYS A 69 2.75 32.47 -29.68
N ASN A 70 1.54 32.65 -29.14
CA ASN A 70 0.70 33.81 -29.43
C ASN A 70 1.22 35.12 -28.83
N SER A 71 1.88 35.05 -27.67
CA SER A 71 2.45 36.22 -26.99
C SER A 71 3.96 36.32 -27.14
N LEU A 72 4.61 35.30 -27.71
CA LEU A 72 6.07 35.17 -27.81
C LEU A 72 6.79 35.27 -26.46
N THR A 73 6.09 34.97 -25.37
CA THR A 73 6.58 35.00 -23.99
C THR A 73 6.57 33.60 -23.37
N CYS A 74 7.33 33.45 -22.29
CA CYS A 74 7.19 32.29 -21.42
C CYS A 74 6.03 32.51 -20.46
N GLY A 75 5.21 31.49 -20.27
CA GLY A 75 4.08 31.51 -19.35
C GLY A 75 3.83 30.12 -18.78
N TYR A 76 2.90 30.02 -17.84
CA TYR A 76 2.55 28.74 -17.21
C TYR A 76 1.96 27.75 -18.22
N LYS A 77 2.30 26.48 -18.06
CA LYS A 77 1.61 25.37 -18.71
C LYS A 77 0.19 25.32 -18.20
N GLU A 78 -0.76 25.57 -19.10
CA GLU A 78 -2.18 25.37 -18.80
C GLU A 78 -2.50 23.90 -18.98
N HIS A 79 -2.58 23.18 -17.88
CA HIS A 79 -3.13 21.84 -17.89
C HIS A 79 -4.64 21.97 -17.77
N LYS A 80 -5.36 21.80 -18.89
CA LYS A 80 -6.84 21.86 -18.94
C LYS A 80 -7.55 20.86 -18.00
N GLU A 81 -6.80 19.92 -17.44
CA GLU A 81 -7.30 18.77 -16.68
C GLU A 81 -6.68 18.68 -15.27
N LEU A 82 -5.79 19.60 -14.88
CA LEU A 82 -5.36 19.69 -13.48
C LEU A 82 -6.27 20.70 -12.80
N ASP A 83 -7.27 20.14 -12.14
CA ASP A 83 -8.06 20.80 -11.12
C ASP A 83 -7.16 21.68 -10.22
N ALA A 84 -7.52 22.95 -10.08
CA ALA A 84 -6.84 23.91 -9.21
C ALA A 84 -7.29 23.82 -7.75
N SER A 85 -8.14 22.83 -7.44
CA SER A 85 -8.54 22.44 -6.10
C SER A 85 -7.31 22.25 -5.22
N ASP A 86 -7.35 22.90 -4.07
CA ASP A 86 -6.45 22.67 -2.93
C ASP A 86 -7.00 21.56 -2.01
N GLY A 87 -8.03 20.85 -2.45
CA GLY A 87 -8.75 19.84 -1.70
C GLY A 87 -9.83 20.40 -0.78
N SER A 88 -10.01 21.72 -0.67
CA SER A 88 -11.01 22.31 0.23
C SER A 88 -12.46 22.17 -0.25
N ASP A 89 -12.67 21.95 -1.54
CA ASP A 89 -13.96 21.66 -2.17
C ASP A 89 -14.30 20.17 -2.18
N LEU A 90 -13.38 19.31 -1.76
CA LEU A 90 -13.65 17.89 -1.55
C LEU A 90 -14.46 17.71 -0.26
N THR A 91 -15.66 17.15 -0.38
CA THR A 91 -16.36 16.57 0.77
C THR A 91 -15.59 15.33 1.22
N VAL A 92 -14.70 15.50 2.18
CA VAL A 92 -13.92 14.38 2.75
C VAL A 92 -14.75 13.75 3.87
N ASP A 93 -15.18 12.51 3.65
CA ASP A 93 -15.63 11.67 4.75
C ASP A 93 -14.42 11.37 5.64
N GLN A 94 -14.46 11.85 6.88
CA GLN A 94 -13.40 11.53 7.84
C GLN A 94 -13.37 10.02 8.07
N PRO A 95 -12.18 9.39 8.06
CA PRO A 95 -12.09 7.99 8.38
C PRO A 95 -12.60 7.76 9.80
N LEU A 96 -13.23 6.60 10.01
CA LEU A 96 -13.59 6.15 11.35
C LEU A 96 -12.33 6.13 12.23
N LEU A 97 -12.41 6.63 13.46
CA LEU A 97 -11.25 6.74 14.34
C LEU A 97 -11.27 5.72 15.49
N ALA A 98 -12.42 5.10 15.75
CA ALA A 98 -12.51 4.11 16.81
C ALA A 98 -11.85 2.80 16.37
N PRO A 99 -10.97 2.19 17.18
CA PRO A 99 -10.37 0.89 16.86
C PRO A 99 -11.41 -0.19 16.56
N THR A 100 -12.56 -0.15 17.23
CA THR A 100 -13.68 -1.08 17.05
C THR A 100 -14.31 -1.02 15.66
N ASP A 101 -14.07 0.06 14.91
CA ASP A 101 -14.59 0.20 13.55
C ASP A 101 -13.68 -0.45 12.50
N TRP A 102 -12.42 -0.74 12.85
CA TRP A 102 -11.40 -1.30 11.95
C TRP A 102 -10.92 -2.70 12.35
N PHE A 103 -10.91 -3.01 13.64
CA PHE A 103 -10.36 -4.25 14.18
C PHE A 103 -11.47 -5.22 14.59
N LEU A 104 -11.18 -6.50 14.39
CA LEU A 104 -12.08 -7.58 14.79
C LEU A 104 -12.30 -7.59 16.30
N THR A 105 -13.54 -7.85 16.69
CA THR A 105 -13.92 -8.20 18.05
C THR A 105 -13.40 -9.58 18.45
N LYS A 106 -13.42 -9.88 19.74
CA LYS A 106 -13.00 -11.19 20.26
C LYS A 106 -13.92 -12.30 19.76
N GLU A 107 -15.20 -11.98 19.60
CA GLU A 107 -16.24 -12.85 19.08
C GLU A 107 -15.98 -13.18 17.61
N GLU A 108 -15.67 -12.18 16.78
CA GLU A 108 -15.33 -12.37 15.36
C GLU A 108 -14.03 -13.18 15.18
N ILE A 109 -13.01 -12.88 15.99
CA ILE A 109 -11.78 -13.68 16.04
C ILE A 109 -12.09 -15.15 16.34
N THR A 110 -12.96 -15.41 17.32
CA THR A 110 -13.34 -16.76 17.73
C THR A 110 -14.16 -17.45 16.65
N ALA A 111 -15.11 -16.75 16.03
CA ALA A 111 -15.94 -17.24 14.94
C ALA A 111 -15.10 -17.60 13.71
N SER A 112 -14.08 -16.79 13.36
CA SER A 112 -13.15 -17.06 12.25
C SER A 112 -12.38 -18.38 12.40
N ARG A 113 -12.35 -18.94 13.62
CA ARG A 113 -11.68 -20.20 13.97
C ARG A 113 -12.67 -21.30 14.37
N ASN A 114 -13.90 -21.27 13.81
CA ASN A 114 -14.94 -22.25 14.09
C ASN A 114 -15.23 -22.41 15.60
N GLY A 115 -15.23 -21.29 16.34
CA GLY A 115 -15.54 -21.25 17.77
C GLY A 115 -14.35 -21.45 18.71
N SER A 116 -13.13 -21.68 18.20
CA SER A 116 -11.93 -21.84 19.02
C SER A 116 -11.40 -20.49 19.52
N THR A 117 -11.39 -20.30 20.84
CA THR A 117 -10.93 -19.06 21.49
C THR A 117 -9.41 -18.92 21.45
N ARG A 118 -8.91 -17.66 21.45
CA ARG A 118 -7.50 -17.33 21.69
C ARG A 118 -7.37 -16.37 22.87
N GLY A 119 -6.68 -16.82 23.92
CA GLY A 119 -6.37 -16.01 25.10
C GLY A 119 -5.10 -15.18 24.96
N ASP A 120 -4.26 -15.49 23.95
CA ASP A 120 -2.93 -14.92 23.72
C ASP A 120 -2.90 -13.84 22.62
N MET A 121 -4.07 -13.35 22.18
CA MET A 121 -4.19 -12.39 21.10
C MET A 121 -5.08 -11.22 21.51
N ALA A 122 -4.51 -10.01 21.53
CA ALA A 122 -5.27 -8.79 21.70
C ALA A 122 -6.04 -8.46 20.41
N THR A 123 -7.21 -7.84 20.54
CA THR A 123 -8.00 -7.34 19.39
C THR A 123 -7.32 -6.12 18.74
N TYR A 124 -6.67 -5.28 19.56
CA TYR A 124 -5.83 -4.17 19.14
C TYR A 124 -4.84 -3.82 20.27
N THR A 125 -3.81 -3.02 19.96
CA THR A 125 -2.87 -2.46 20.94
C THR A 125 -2.98 -0.94 20.97
N THR A 126 -2.57 -0.31 22.07
CA THR A 126 -2.53 1.15 22.23
C THR A 126 -1.17 1.58 22.75
N GLY A 127 -0.80 2.84 22.53
CA GLY A 127 0.52 3.36 22.95
C GLY A 127 1.69 2.77 22.15
N ASN A 128 1.45 2.33 20.91
CA ASN A 128 2.51 1.84 20.04
C ASN A 128 3.42 3.00 19.62
N ASP A 129 4.73 2.77 19.64
CA ASP A 129 5.68 3.66 18.99
C ASP A 129 5.65 3.42 17.48
N VAL A 130 5.49 4.49 16.71
CA VAL A 130 5.28 4.41 15.25
C VAL A 130 6.23 5.36 14.55
N THR A 131 7.17 4.79 13.81
CA THR A 131 8.04 5.52 12.89
C THR A 131 7.45 5.48 11.49
N THR A 132 7.28 6.66 10.87
CA THR A 132 6.87 6.79 9.48
C THR A 132 8.08 7.09 8.60
N TYR A 133 8.12 6.47 7.43
CA TYR A 133 9.17 6.68 6.43
C TYR A 133 8.56 7.32 5.19
N THR A 134 9.02 8.52 4.85
CA THR A 134 8.64 9.21 3.61
C THR A 134 9.62 8.94 2.47
N VAL A 135 10.78 8.37 2.79
CA VAL A 135 11.85 8.03 1.84
C VAL A 135 12.01 6.52 1.79
N THR A 136 11.92 5.94 0.59
CA THR A 136 12.00 4.50 0.36
C THR A 136 13.31 3.89 0.90
N LYS A 137 14.44 4.58 0.76
CA LYS A 137 15.72 4.11 1.28
C LYS A 137 15.69 3.92 2.80
N GLU A 138 15.16 4.90 3.54
CA GLU A 138 15.10 4.84 5.00
C GLU A 138 14.24 3.68 5.48
N PHE A 139 13.14 3.41 4.78
CA PHE A 139 12.29 2.24 5.05
C PHE A 139 13.07 0.92 4.89
N PHE A 140 13.76 0.73 3.77
CA PHE A 140 14.49 -0.52 3.52
C PHE A 140 15.75 -0.66 4.39
N ASP A 141 16.43 0.44 4.71
CA ASP A 141 17.55 0.44 5.66
C ASP A 141 17.09 0.02 7.07
N ALA A 142 15.94 0.54 7.52
CA ALA A 142 15.35 0.15 8.79
C ALA A 142 14.90 -1.32 8.78
N ALA A 143 14.21 -1.76 7.73
CA ALA A 143 13.78 -3.15 7.59
C ALA A 143 14.98 -4.13 7.60
N PHE A 144 16.07 -3.79 6.90
CA PHE A 144 17.30 -4.58 6.92
C PHE A 144 17.92 -4.65 8.32
N THR A 145 17.95 -3.51 9.04
CA THR A 145 18.48 -3.45 10.40
C THR A 145 17.67 -4.34 11.35
N ASP A 146 16.34 -4.22 11.32
CA ASP A 146 15.45 -5.04 12.15
C ASP A 146 15.64 -6.53 11.85
N LEU A 147 15.64 -6.91 10.57
CA LEU A 147 15.80 -8.30 10.15
C LEU A 147 17.16 -8.88 10.51
N SER A 148 18.21 -8.09 10.37
CA SER A 148 19.58 -8.49 10.71
C SER A 148 19.79 -8.63 12.21
N SER A 149 18.97 -7.96 13.03
CA SER A 149 19.01 -8.03 14.49
C SER A 149 18.24 -9.21 15.11
N THR A 150 17.52 -9.98 14.29
CA THR A 150 16.75 -11.15 14.73
C THR A 150 17.62 -12.18 15.44
N LYS A 151 17.04 -12.86 16.43
CA LYS A 151 17.70 -13.89 17.25
C LYS A 151 16.84 -15.14 17.40
N GLU A 152 17.36 -16.10 18.16
CA GLU A 152 16.68 -17.35 18.41
C GLU A 152 15.29 -17.12 19.02
N GLY A 153 14.27 -17.73 18.41
CA GLY A 153 12.88 -17.65 18.88
C GLY A 153 12.06 -16.54 18.22
N ASP A 154 12.70 -15.58 17.55
CA ASP A 154 12.00 -14.53 16.81
C ASP A 154 11.22 -15.10 15.63
N ARG A 155 10.10 -14.44 15.31
CA ARG A 155 9.19 -14.84 14.25
C ARG A 155 9.03 -13.73 13.25
N VAL A 156 9.29 -14.10 12.02
CA VAL A 156 9.37 -13.21 10.89
C VAL A 156 8.22 -13.75 10.00
N MET A 157 7.08 -13.03 9.93
CA MET A 157 5.98 -13.17 8.93
C MET A 157 5.92 -12.06 7.82
N LEU A 158 5.92 -12.45 6.53
CA LEU A 158 5.91 -11.57 5.35
C LEU A 158 4.63 -11.80 4.54
N THR A 159 4.00 -10.71 4.12
CA THR A 159 2.92 -10.72 3.12
C THR A 159 3.18 -9.67 2.04
N GLY A 160 2.80 -9.97 0.80
CA GLY A 160 3.04 -9.06 -0.31
C GLY A 160 2.35 -9.47 -1.60
N TRP A 161 2.22 -8.50 -2.51
CA TRP A 161 1.63 -8.71 -3.84
C TRP A 161 2.59 -9.47 -4.78
N GLY A 162 3.89 -9.27 -4.59
CA GLY A 162 4.98 -9.95 -5.29
C GLY A 162 6.27 -9.86 -4.47
N THR A 163 7.28 -10.62 -4.88
CA THR A 163 8.60 -10.69 -4.22
C THR A 163 9.69 -10.90 -5.25
N ASP A 164 10.84 -10.29 -5.01
CA ASP A 164 12.06 -10.54 -5.77
C ASP A 164 13.26 -10.65 -4.82
N LEU A 165 14.38 -11.14 -5.35
CA LEU A 165 15.67 -11.18 -4.67
C LEU A 165 16.41 -9.84 -4.76
N ILE A 166 15.70 -8.73 -4.48
CA ILE A 166 16.28 -7.40 -4.49
C ILE A 166 17.05 -7.13 -3.18
N PRO A 167 18.13 -6.34 -3.24
CA PRO A 167 18.82 -5.87 -2.04
C PRO A 167 17.99 -4.82 -1.29
N PHE A 168 17.94 -4.91 0.04
CA PHE A 168 17.41 -3.85 0.88
C PHE A 168 18.30 -2.59 0.83
N GLN A 169 19.62 -2.76 0.69
CA GLN A 169 20.60 -1.68 0.69
C GLN A 169 21.48 -1.71 -0.57
N PRO A 170 20.94 -1.40 -1.77
CA PRO A 170 21.69 -1.48 -3.03
C PRO A 170 22.91 -0.55 -3.09
N ASP A 171 22.91 0.54 -2.32
CA ASP A 171 23.99 1.51 -2.26
C ASP A 171 25.12 1.13 -1.28
N VAL A 172 24.93 0.07 -0.49
CA VAL A 172 25.90 -0.44 0.48
C VAL A 172 26.47 -1.77 -0.02
N ASP A 173 27.78 -1.85 -0.21
CA ASP A 173 28.49 -3.04 -0.75
C ASP A 173 27.88 -3.58 -2.07
N GLY A 174 27.28 -2.69 -2.87
CA GLY A 174 26.57 -3.06 -4.10
C GLY A 174 25.35 -3.97 -3.88
N GLY A 175 24.84 -4.07 -2.64
CA GLY A 175 23.71 -4.92 -2.28
C GLY A 175 24.05 -6.36 -1.93
N ASN A 176 25.32 -6.78 -2.03
CA ASN A 176 25.73 -8.20 -1.95
C ASN A 176 25.36 -8.91 -0.63
N GLN A 177 25.20 -8.18 0.47
CA GLN A 177 24.88 -8.74 1.79
C GLN A 177 23.44 -8.42 2.25
N SER A 178 22.65 -7.79 1.39
CA SER A 178 21.32 -7.32 1.72
C SER A 178 20.26 -7.86 0.77
N GLN A 179 20.53 -8.87 -0.06
CA GLN A 179 19.46 -9.49 -0.83
C GLN A 179 18.48 -10.19 0.12
N LEU A 180 17.22 -10.26 -0.29
CA LEU A 180 16.20 -10.97 0.49
C LEU A 180 16.66 -12.38 0.88
N LEU A 181 17.29 -13.13 -0.03
CA LEU A 181 17.79 -14.48 0.24
C LEU A 181 18.81 -14.50 1.39
N ASP A 182 19.82 -13.62 1.34
CA ASP A 182 20.89 -13.52 2.34
C ASP A 182 20.32 -13.17 3.73
N VAL A 183 19.34 -12.26 3.74
CA VAL A 183 18.66 -11.84 4.96
C VAL A 183 17.87 -13.00 5.57
N VAL A 184 17.11 -13.74 4.76
CA VAL A 184 16.34 -14.92 5.23
C VAL A 184 17.27 -16.01 5.73
N GLU A 185 18.35 -16.30 5.00
CA GLU A 185 19.34 -17.26 5.45
C GLU A 185 19.92 -16.86 6.82
N GLY A 186 20.31 -15.59 6.98
CA GLY A 186 20.80 -15.07 8.26
C GLY A 186 19.81 -15.24 9.41
N ILE A 187 18.51 -14.97 9.19
CA ILE A 187 17.45 -15.17 10.20
C ILE A 187 17.42 -16.63 10.66
N ILE A 188 17.48 -17.57 9.72
CA ILE A 188 17.42 -19.01 10.00
C ILE A 188 18.69 -19.51 10.70
N GLN A 189 19.86 -19.05 10.27
CA GLN A 189 21.15 -19.34 10.92
C GLN A 189 21.16 -18.90 12.38
N ARG A 190 20.54 -17.74 12.70
CA ARG A 190 20.40 -17.23 14.07
C ARG A 190 19.31 -17.92 14.91
N GLY A 191 18.58 -18.90 14.37
CA GLY A 191 17.51 -19.64 15.07
C GLY A 191 16.13 -18.98 15.06
N GLY A 192 15.97 -17.92 14.27
CA GLY A 192 14.68 -17.31 13.96
C GLY A 192 13.81 -18.22 13.10
N SER A 193 12.57 -17.79 12.83
CA SER A 193 11.68 -18.47 11.87
C SER A 193 11.13 -17.49 10.86
N PHE A 194 11.14 -17.86 9.59
CA PHE A 194 10.63 -17.04 8.49
C PHE A 194 9.43 -17.72 7.81
N HIS A 195 8.34 -16.96 7.63
CA HIS A 195 7.15 -17.40 6.92
C HIS A 195 6.70 -16.31 5.96
N ALA A 196 6.49 -16.66 4.69
CA ALA A 196 6.00 -15.76 3.67
C ALA A 196 4.69 -16.29 3.08
N LEU A 197 3.74 -15.38 2.87
CA LEU A 197 2.46 -15.61 2.22
C LEU A 197 2.28 -14.56 1.13
N ILE A 198 2.58 -14.94 -0.12
CA ILE A 198 2.65 -14.00 -1.25
C ILE A 198 1.55 -14.30 -2.26
N TRP A 199 0.97 -13.24 -2.84
CA TRP A 199 0.00 -13.42 -3.92
C TRP A 199 0.68 -13.96 -5.18
N ALA A 200 0.18 -15.08 -5.72
CA ALA A 200 0.69 -15.66 -6.97
C ALA A 200 0.15 -14.91 -8.20
N ASN A 201 0.47 -13.62 -8.29
CA ASN A 201 -0.02 -12.77 -9.37
C ASN A 201 0.46 -13.27 -10.75
N ILE A 202 -0.38 -13.14 -11.77
CA ILE A 202 -0.11 -13.69 -13.11
C ILE A 202 1.09 -12.99 -13.79
N LEU A 203 1.32 -11.71 -13.49
CA LEU A 203 2.33 -10.87 -14.13
C LEU A 203 3.76 -11.23 -13.68
N GLU A 204 3.93 -11.55 -12.40
CA GLU A 204 5.22 -11.80 -11.76
C GLU A 204 5.37 -13.27 -11.32
N LYS A 205 4.48 -14.15 -11.77
CA LYS A 205 4.42 -15.56 -11.37
C LYS A 205 5.77 -16.26 -11.42
N SER A 206 6.53 -16.06 -12.51
CA SER A 206 7.82 -16.72 -12.70
C SER A 206 8.86 -16.29 -11.66
N GLN A 207 8.92 -15.00 -11.36
CA GLN A 207 9.82 -14.41 -10.37
C GLN A 207 9.44 -14.84 -8.96
N ASN A 208 8.15 -14.82 -8.64
CA ASN A 208 7.62 -15.27 -7.35
C ASN A 208 7.90 -16.76 -7.11
N ILE A 209 7.74 -17.61 -8.14
CA ILE A 209 8.07 -19.05 -8.05
C ILE A 209 9.56 -19.23 -7.77
N LYS A 210 10.42 -18.53 -8.51
CA LYS A 210 11.86 -18.62 -8.29
C LYS A 210 12.24 -18.20 -6.87
N THR A 211 11.76 -17.05 -6.40
CA THR A 211 12.03 -16.54 -5.05
C THR A 211 11.54 -17.51 -3.97
N ARG A 212 10.34 -18.08 -4.15
CA ARG A 212 9.81 -19.11 -3.26
C ARG A 212 10.73 -20.33 -3.20
N ASP A 213 11.14 -20.83 -4.35
CA ASP A 213 11.95 -22.06 -4.45
C ASP A 213 13.32 -21.82 -3.81
N ASP A 214 13.98 -20.71 -4.13
CA ASP A 214 15.27 -20.32 -3.55
C ASP A 214 15.18 -20.18 -2.01
N ILE A 215 14.13 -19.53 -1.50
CA ILE A 215 13.90 -19.40 -0.05
C ILE A 215 13.59 -20.75 0.59
N ASN A 216 12.72 -21.55 -0.01
CA ASN A 216 12.35 -22.87 0.51
C ASN A 216 13.49 -23.89 0.39
N ASP A 217 14.55 -23.63 -0.36
CA ASP A 217 15.73 -24.49 -0.44
C ASP A 217 16.78 -24.16 0.63
N ILE A 218 16.65 -23.04 1.35
CA ILE A 218 17.51 -22.71 2.49
C ILE A 218 17.49 -23.88 3.50
N PRO A 219 18.66 -24.38 3.92
CA PRO A 219 18.75 -25.45 4.90
C PRO A 219 18.09 -25.10 6.23
N ALA A 220 17.64 -26.13 6.95
CA ALA A 220 17.13 -25.93 8.29
C ALA A 220 18.24 -25.40 9.22
N SER A 221 17.84 -24.56 10.16
CA SER A 221 18.70 -24.07 11.25
C SER A 221 19.33 -25.25 12.00
N VAL A 222 20.66 -25.27 12.12
CA VAL A 222 21.39 -26.33 12.86
C VAL A 222 21.10 -26.31 14.36
N THR A 223 20.67 -25.16 14.90
CA THR A 223 20.35 -25.00 16.33
C THR A 223 18.90 -25.34 16.65
N THR A 224 17.95 -24.92 15.80
CA THR A 224 16.52 -25.03 16.09
C THR A 224 15.75 -26.02 15.21
N GLY A 225 16.37 -26.53 14.14
CA GLY A 225 15.73 -27.40 13.14
C GLY A 225 14.67 -26.71 12.28
N LYS A 226 14.47 -25.39 12.44
CA LYS A 226 13.47 -24.64 11.68
C LYS A 226 13.91 -24.38 10.25
N LYS A 227 12.96 -24.45 9.32
CA LYS A 227 13.14 -24.13 7.91
C LYS A 227 12.25 -22.93 7.55
N PRO A 228 12.67 -22.02 6.65
CA PRO A 228 11.75 -21.01 6.14
C PRO A 228 10.59 -21.67 5.39
N LEU A 229 9.42 -21.01 5.42
CA LEU A 229 8.24 -21.45 4.69
C LEU A 229 7.69 -20.31 3.84
N PHE A 230 7.86 -20.40 2.53
CA PHE A 230 7.23 -19.52 1.57
C PHE A 230 6.10 -20.29 0.87
N VAL A 231 4.87 -19.79 0.99
CA VAL A 231 3.70 -20.30 0.27
C VAL A 231 2.99 -19.19 -0.50
N PHE A 232 2.22 -19.60 -1.51
CA PHE A 232 1.33 -18.68 -2.21
C PHE A 232 -0.02 -18.59 -1.52
N ASP A 233 -0.58 -17.39 -1.48
CA ASP A 233 -1.98 -17.17 -1.13
C ASP A 233 -2.83 -17.36 -2.38
N ASP A 234 -3.72 -18.34 -2.41
CA ASP A 234 -4.62 -18.65 -3.52
C ASP A 234 -6.11 -18.48 -3.14
N ARG A 235 -6.38 -17.86 -1.98
CA ARG A 235 -7.71 -17.81 -1.37
C ARG A 235 -8.66 -16.76 -1.96
N VAL A 236 -8.26 -16.07 -3.03
CA VAL A 236 -9.12 -15.08 -3.68
C VAL A 236 -10.05 -15.73 -4.70
N PRO A 237 -11.31 -15.27 -4.80
CA PRO A 237 -12.35 -15.98 -5.55
C PRO A 237 -12.24 -15.83 -7.08
N THR A 238 -11.44 -14.90 -7.59
CA THR A 238 -11.32 -14.64 -9.03
C THR A 238 -9.87 -14.44 -9.46
N ILE A 239 -9.56 -14.76 -10.72
CA ILE A 239 -8.20 -14.65 -11.29
C ILE A 239 -7.65 -13.21 -11.32
N THR A 240 -8.51 -12.21 -11.20
CA THR A 240 -8.16 -10.78 -11.16
C THR A 240 -8.18 -10.21 -9.75
N SER A 241 -8.70 -10.95 -8.77
CA SER A 241 -8.61 -10.56 -7.37
C SER A 241 -7.15 -10.69 -6.92
N THR A 242 -6.72 -9.82 -6.01
CA THR A 242 -5.33 -9.82 -5.52
C THR A 242 -5.33 -9.56 -4.02
N HIS A 243 -4.39 -10.19 -3.31
CA HIS A 243 -4.00 -9.70 -1.99
C HIS A 243 -2.94 -8.62 -2.21
N HIS A 244 -3.35 -7.35 -2.16
CA HIS A 244 -2.47 -6.19 -2.28
C HIS A 244 -2.04 -5.66 -0.91
N GLN A 245 -2.32 -6.40 0.16
CA GLN A 245 -1.82 -6.04 1.48
C GLN A 245 -0.30 -6.09 1.47
N ILE A 246 0.28 -4.97 1.85
CA ILE A 246 1.68 -4.82 2.22
C ILE A 246 1.59 -4.53 3.71
N GLU A 247 2.16 -5.39 4.56
CA GLU A 247 2.05 -5.18 6.01
C GLU A 247 2.90 -3.94 6.40
N GLY A 248 2.20 -2.85 6.72
CA GLY A 248 2.74 -1.49 6.83
C GLY A 248 2.06 -0.57 5.80
N SER A 249 1.24 0.37 6.27
CA SER A 249 0.43 1.25 5.40
C SER A 249 1.30 2.13 4.49
N GLY A 250 1.54 1.69 3.25
CA GLY A 250 2.31 2.40 2.23
C GLY A 250 2.37 1.61 0.92
N SER A 251 2.40 2.31 -0.23
CA SER A 251 2.25 1.74 -1.58
C SER A 251 3.54 1.21 -2.21
N THR A 252 4.56 0.88 -1.44
CA THR A 252 5.79 0.25 -1.98
C THR A 252 5.55 -1.25 -2.22
N PRO A 253 5.51 -1.73 -3.48
CA PRO A 253 5.07 -3.09 -3.83
C PRO A 253 5.91 -4.23 -3.21
N CYS A 254 7.07 -3.91 -2.64
CA CYS A 254 8.01 -4.85 -2.01
C CYS A 254 8.15 -4.64 -0.49
N GLY A 255 7.17 -4.03 0.18
CA GLY A 255 7.26 -3.69 1.61
C GLY A 255 7.18 -4.90 2.54
N LEU A 256 8.20 -5.09 3.38
CA LEU A 256 8.23 -6.08 4.46
C LEU A 256 8.14 -5.35 5.81
N ARG A 257 7.27 -5.79 6.73
CA ARG A 257 7.36 -5.44 8.16
C ARG A 257 7.02 -6.64 9.05
N TRP A 258 7.69 -6.72 10.20
CA TRP A 258 7.80 -7.92 11.04
C TRP A 258 7.45 -7.64 12.50
N TRP A 259 7.02 -8.70 13.22
CA TRP A 259 6.65 -8.68 14.63
C TRP A 259 7.75 -9.30 15.51
N ASP A 260 8.52 -8.48 16.25
CA ASP A 260 9.43 -8.97 17.29
C ASP A 260 8.68 -9.22 18.62
N ARG A 261 8.94 -10.39 19.23
CA ARG A 261 8.40 -10.81 20.53
C ARG A 261 9.04 -10.02 21.71
N HIS A 262 10.17 -9.36 21.51
CA HIS A 262 10.94 -8.77 22.61
C HIS A 262 10.50 -7.40 23.11
N HIS A 263 9.55 -6.73 22.45
CA HIS A 263 8.95 -5.49 22.98
C HIS A 263 7.76 -5.72 23.94
N PHE A 264 7.42 -6.98 24.25
CA PHE A 264 6.35 -7.33 25.20
C PHE A 264 6.79 -7.52 26.66
N ARG A 265 8.04 -7.18 27.03
CA ARG A 265 8.50 -7.22 28.43
C ARG A 265 8.92 -5.85 28.94
N SER A 266 7.94 -4.97 29.15
CA SER A 266 8.11 -3.81 30.02
C SER A 266 6.76 -3.29 30.52
N LEU A 267 5.99 -4.11 31.22
CA LEU A 267 5.08 -3.64 32.27
C LEU A 267 4.93 -4.77 33.29
N GLY A 268 5.79 -4.75 34.31
CA GLY A 268 5.52 -5.43 35.56
C GLY A 268 4.31 -4.75 36.19
N TYR A 269 3.19 -5.46 36.25
CA TYR A 269 2.07 -5.06 37.10
C TYR A 269 2.43 -5.46 38.53
N ASP A 270 2.82 -4.48 39.35
CA ASP A 270 2.64 -4.58 40.78
C ASP A 270 1.14 -4.53 41.07
N LEU A 271 0.60 -5.66 41.55
CA LEU A 271 -0.74 -5.73 42.12
C LEU A 271 -0.72 -5.04 43.49
N PRO A 272 -1.57 -4.05 43.77
CA PRO A 272 -1.85 -3.66 45.15
C PRO A 272 -2.66 -4.77 45.84
N GLN A 273 -2.29 -5.06 47.09
CA GLN A 273 -3.08 -5.88 48.01
C GLN A 273 -4.46 -5.29 48.26
#